data_AF-A0A841K3M3-F1
#
_entry.id   AF-A0A841K3M3-F1
#
_cell.length_a   1.000
_cell.length_b   1.000
_cell.length_c   1.000
_cell.angle_alpha   90.00
_cell.angle_beta   90.00
_cell.angle_gamma   90.00
#
_symmetry.space_group_name_H-M   'P 1'
#
loop_
_entity.id
_entity.type
_entity.pdbx_description
1 polymer ?
#
loop_
_entity_poly.entity_id
_entity_poly.type
_entity_poly.pdbx_seq_one_letter_code
_entity_poly.pdbx_strand_id
1 'polypeptide(L)'
;MPFRKLFALTAAIFCCVLAPAKDKKKNILPIDVLQARTVFVLIDPTAGVDAADPNANRLARMDVERALDAWGRFTLVQEGSTADLVIMVRKSNGQMVQPTIGGTPVNGNPPINGGSTSSPTQTTTRAGGHWGTSAIPNDPSSTGSQSAGPYPQIEAGATQDTFVVYRGNKDDPHWNPLDAPAVWRYSRKDALASPAVPAVEVFRKLIAESEKQLASNP
;
A
#
# COMPACT_ATOMS: atom_id res chain seq x y z
N MET A 1 -30.45 7.92 -73.66
CA MET A 1 -29.14 7.21 -73.76
C MET A 1 -28.07 8.24 -74.08
N PRO A 2 -26.84 8.22 -73.53
CA PRO A 2 -26.32 7.33 -72.49
C PRO A 2 -25.63 8.08 -71.31
N PHE A 3 -25.98 7.69 -70.08
CA PHE A 3 -25.10 7.82 -68.93
C PHE A 3 -23.90 6.89 -69.12
N ARG A 4 -22.69 7.45 -69.20
CA ARG A 4 -21.42 6.69 -69.26
C ARG A 4 -20.42 7.26 -68.26
N LYS A 5 -20.37 6.59 -67.11
CA LYS A 5 -19.20 6.23 -66.29
C LYS A 5 -17.92 7.06 -66.50
N LEU A 6 -17.48 7.77 -65.46
CA LEU A 6 -16.05 7.90 -65.17
C LEU A 6 -15.79 7.60 -63.69
N PHE A 7 -15.04 6.52 -63.49
CA PHE A 7 -14.46 6.02 -62.25
C PHE A 7 -13.15 6.80 -61.97
N ALA A 8 -12.95 7.26 -60.74
CA ALA A 8 -11.62 7.51 -60.14
C ALA A 8 -11.84 7.70 -58.62
N LEU A 9 -11.86 6.63 -57.83
CA LEU A 9 -10.70 5.98 -57.19
C LEU A 9 -10.01 6.90 -56.15
N THR A 10 -10.45 6.80 -54.90
CA THR A 10 -9.60 7.03 -53.72
C THR A 10 -10.14 6.18 -52.56
N ALA A 11 -9.90 4.87 -52.66
CA ALA A 11 -9.92 3.97 -51.52
C ALA A 11 -8.66 4.25 -50.68
N ALA A 12 -8.77 5.17 -49.73
CA ALA A 12 -7.78 5.32 -48.68
C ALA A 12 -7.95 4.15 -47.70
N ILE A 13 -7.19 3.09 -47.99
CA ILE A 13 -6.95 1.92 -47.17
C ILE A 13 -6.46 2.40 -45.81
N PHE A 14 -7.35 2.45 -44.83
CA PHE A 14 -6.99 2.55 -43.42
C PHE A 14 -6.58 1.14 -42.96
N CYS A 15 -5.40 0.70 -43.42
CA CYS A 15 -4.67 -0.41 -42.84
C CYS A 15 -4.18 0.06 -41.46
N CYS A 16 -5.04 -0.08 -40.44
CA CYS A 16 -4.56 -0.18 -39.08
C CYS A 16 -3.69 -1.43 -39.01
N VAL A 17 -2.38 -1.21 -39.15
CA VAL A 17 -1.36 -2.15 -38.73
C VAL A 17 -1.65 -2.46 -37.26
N LEU A 18 -2.20 -3.65 -37.00
CA LEU A 18 -2.12 -4.27 -35.68
C LEU A 18 -0.64 -4.51 -35.44
N ALA A 19 0.02 -3.53 -34.83
CA ALA A 19 1.35 -3.72 -34.29
C ALA A 19 1.26 -4.88 -33.28
N PRO A 20 2.17 -5.87 -33.33
CA PRO A 20 2.28 -6.82 -32.24
C PRO A 20 2.59 -6.01 -30.98
N ALA A 21 1.64 -5.98 -30.06
CA ALA A 21 1.85 -5.38 -28.76
C ALA A 21 3.05 -6.10 -28.13
N LYS A 22 4.18 -5.39 -28.09
CA LYS A 22 5.41 -5.75 -27.41
C LYS A 22 5.03 -6.43 -26.10
N ASP A 23 5.35 -7.72 -25.96
CA ASP A 23 5.13 -8.52 -24.77
C ASP A 23 5.56 -7.71 -23.55
N LYS A 24 4.59 -7.07 -22.90
CA LYS A 24 4.77 -6.55 -21.55
C LYS A 24 4.91 -7.82 -20.76
N LYS A 25 6.14 -8.14 -20.30
CA LYS A 25 6.41 -9.26 -19.38
C LYS A 25 5.20 -9.38 -18.47
N LYS A 26 4.45 -10.47 -18.62
CA LYS A 26 3.26 -10.70 -17.81
C LYS A 26 3.71 -10.54 -16.37
N ASN A 27 2.99 -9.73 -15.61
CA ASN A 27 3.36 -9.38 -14.25
C ASN A 27 3.09 -10.61 -13.37
N ILE A 28 3.94 -11.61 -13.47
CA ILE A 28 3.82 -12.89 -12.77
C ILE A 28 4.43 -12.68 -11.40
N LEU A 29 3.67 -13.01 -10.36
CA LEU A 29 4.18 -12.96 -9.00
C LEU A 29 5.16 -14.12 -8.75
N PRO A 30 6.26 -13.88 -8.03
CA PRO A 30 7.18 -14.93 -7.59
C PRO A 30 6.49 -16.04 -6.79
N ILE A 31 7.01 -17.27 -6.87
CA ILE A 31 6.43 -18.46 -6.23
C ILE A 31 6.27 -18.28 -4.72
N ASP A 32 7.24 -17.66 -4.06
CA ASP A 32 7.19 -17.38 -2.62
C ASP A 32 5.98 -16.52 -2.23
N VAL A 33 5.57 -15.58 -3.10
CA VAL A 33 4.36 -14.76 -2.89
C VAL A 33 3.09 -15.57 -3.16
N LEU A 34 3.11 -16.47 -4.15
CA LEU A 34 1.99 -17.36 -4.43
C LEU A 34 1.77 -18.39 -3.32
N GLN A 35 2.81 -18.75 -2.57
CA GLN A 35 2.73 -19.71 -1.46
C GLN A 35 2.45 -19.06 -0.11
N ALA A 36 2.52 -17.72 -0.02
CA ALA A 36 2.26 -16.98 1.21
C ALA A 36 0.91 -17.33 1.84
N ARG A 37 0.87 -17.38 3.17
CA ARG A 37 -0.32 -17.71 3.97
C ARG A 37 -0.66 -16.63 4.98
N THR A 38 0.32 -15.94 5.54
CA THR A 38 0.09 -14.87 6.52
C THR A 38 0.33 -13.49 5.91
N VAL A 39 -0.51 -12.52 6.27
CA VAL A 39 -0.38 -11.14 5.79
C VAL A 39 -0.55 -10.13 6.92
N PHE A 40 0.29 -9.10 6.91
CA PHE A 40 0.19 -7.95 7.80
C PHE A 40 -0.11 -6.69 6.98
N VAL A 41 -1.03 -5.85 7.46
CA VAL A 41 -1.38 -4.59 6.79
C VAL A 41 -0.96 -3.41 7.65
N LEU A 42 -0.18 -2.49 7.09
CA LEU A 42 0.30 -1.27 7.76
C LEU A 42 0.00 -0.02 6.94
N ILE A 43 -0.16 1.11 7.61
CA ILE A 43 -0.24 2.42 6.96
C ILE A 43 1.18 2.88 6.63
N ASP A 44 1.40 3.47 5.47
CA ASP A 44 2.67 4.12 5.12
C ASP A 44 3.13 5.03 6.28
N PRO A 45 4.27 4.74 6.94
CA PRO A 45 4.73 5.50 8.09
C PRO A 45 5.13 6.94 7.73
N THR A 46 5.33 7.22 6.46
CA THR A 46 5.61 8.57 5.96
C THR A 46 4.34 9.35 5.62
N ALA A 47 3.17 8.71 5.60
CA ALA A 47 1.91 9.41 5.33
C ALA A 47 1.56 10.32 6.49
N GLY A 48 1.34 11.60 6.19
CA GLY A 48 0.75 12.52 7.15
C GLY A 48 -0.70 12.14 7.49
N VAL A 49 -1.18 12.61 8.65
CA VAL A 49 -2.60 12.56 9.00
C VAL A 49 -3.31 13.69 8.27
N ASP A 50 -4.32 13.37 7.45
CA ASP A 50 -5.14 14.36 6.77
C ASP A 50 -5.91 15.22 7.79
N ALA A 51 -5.80 16.55 7.68
CA ALA A 51 -6.50 17.46 8.57
C ALA A 51 -8.03 17.43 8.40
N ALA A 52 -8.52 17.13 7.19
CA ALA A 52 -9.96 17.07 6.89
C ALA A 52 -10.58 15.71 7.25
N ASP A 53 -9.82 14.63 7.12
CA ASP A 53 -10.22 13.28 7.57
C ASP A 53 -9.06 12.55 8.26
N PRO A 54 -8.85 12.80 9.56
CA PRO A 54 -7.77 12.19 10.33
C PRO A 54 -7.83 10.65 10.38
N ASN A 55 -8.98 10.06 10.06
CA ASN A 55 -9.20 8.62 10.12
C ASN A 55 -9.04 7.93 8.77
N ALA A 56 -8.85 8.66 7.67
CA ALA A 56 -8.84 8.14 6.30
C ALA A 56 -7.91 6.91 6.13
N ASN A 57 -6.66 7.03 6.58
CA ASN A 57 -5.68 5.93 6.51
C ASN A 57 -6.05 4.75 7.42
N ARG A 58 -6.58 5.03 8.62
CA ARG A 58 -7.00 3.99 9.58
C ARG A 58 -8.18 3.18 9.05
N LEU A 59 -9.18 3.85 8.49
CA LEU A 59 -10.34 3.19 7.88
C LEU A 59 -9.94 2.40 6.64
N ALA A 60 -9.10 2.97 5.77
CA ALA A 60 -8.59 2.27 4.60
C ALA A 60 -7.85 0.97 4.96
N ARG A 61 -7.01 1.00 6.01
CA ARG A 61 -6.35 -0.22 6.54
C ARG A 61 -7.39 -1.25 7.00
N MET A 62 -8.37 -0.85 7.80
CA MET A 62 -9.40 -1.76 8.31
C MET A 62 -10.25 -2.36 7.18
N ASP A 63 -10.57 -1.58 6.15
CA ASP A 63 -11.34 -2.06 5.00
C ASP A 63 -10.52 -3.05 4.16
N VAL A 64 -9.22 -2.82 3.99
CA VAL A 64 -8.30 -3.77 3.35
C VAL A 64 -8.18 -5.06 4.16
N GLU A 65 -7.98 -4.97 5.48
CA GLU A 65 -7.96 -6.13 6.38
C GLU A 65 -9.25 -6.94 6.22
N ARG A 66 -10.42 -6.29 6.28
CA ARG A 66 -11.72 -6.96 6.10
C ARG A 66 -11.86 -7.61 4.73
N ALA A 67 -11.43 -6.95 3.66
CA ALA A 67 -11.50 -7.50 2.30
C ALA A 67 -10.59 -8.72 2.13
N LEU A 68 -9.39 -8.70 2.71
CA LEU A 68 -8.47 -9.84 2.71
C LEU A 68 -9.01 -11.01 3.54
N ASP A 69 -9.57 -10.73 4.70
CA ASP A 69 -10.21 -11.73 5.57
C ASP A 69 -11.43 -12.38 4.89
N ALA A 70 -12.30 -11.57 4.27
CA ALA A 70 -13.45 -12.05 3.51
C ALA A 70 -13.06 -12.88 2.28
N TRP A 71 -11.90 -12.60 1.68
CA TRP A 71 -11.36 -13.44 0.62
C TRP A 71 -10.88 -14.80 1.16
N GLY A 72 -10.39 -14.87 2.40
CA GLY A 72 -10.03 -16.12 3.08
C GLY A 72 -8.75 -16.80 2.55
N ARG A 73 -8.02 -16.16 1.63
CA ARG A 73 -6.75 -16.69 1.10
C ARG A 73 -5.59 -16.54 2.09
N PHE A 74 -5.63 -15.53 2.95
CA PHE A 74 -4.58 -15.21 3.91
C PHE A 74 -5.12 -15.17 5.33
N THR A 75 -4.29 -15.55 6.30
CA THR A 75 -4.51 -15.29 7.71
C THR A 75 -3.91 -13.93 8.06
N LEU A 76 -4.75 -13.01 8.57
CA LEU A 76 -4.28 -11.74 9.08
C LEU A 76 -3.44 -11.96 10.35
N VAL A 77 -2.24 -11.40 10.38
CA VAL A 77 -1.38 -11.39 11.58
C VAL A 77 -1.21 -9.96 12.09
N GLN A 78 -0.85 -9.84 13.37
CA GLN A 78 -0.75 -8.53 14.04
C GLN A 78 0.63 -7.88 13.89
N GLU A 79 1.65 -8.68 13.58
CA GLU A 79 3.06 -8.24 13.54
C GLU A 79 3.69 -8.60 12.19
N GLY A 80 4.39 -7.64 11.58
CA GLY A 80 5.04 -7.82 10.28
C GLY A 80 6.10 -8.93 10.28
N SER A 81 6.79 -9.15 11.40
CA SER A 81 7.77 -10.22 11.62
C SER A 81 7.17 -11.63 11.50
N THR A 82 5.85 -11.77 11.65
CA THR A 82 5.15 -13.07 11.55
C THR A 82 4.45 -13.26 10.20
N ALA A 83 4.49 -12.26 9.33
CA ALA A 83 3.81 -12.26 8.04
C ALA A 83 4.69 -12.86 6.94
N ASP A 84 4.09 -13.56 5.97
CA ASP A 84 4.75 -13.90 4.71
C ASP A 84 4.76 -12.69 3.76
N LEU A 85 3.74 -11.84 3.86
CA LEU A 85 3.59 -10.62 3.07
C LEU A 85 3.25 -9.44 3.97
N VAL A 86 3.86 -8.29 3.69
CA VAL A 86 3.50 -7.03 4.31
C VAL A 86 2.86 -6.13 3.26
N ILE A 87 1.63 -5.69 3.52
CA ILE A 87 0.88 -4.79 2.66
C ILE A 87 0.90 -3.41 3.28
N MET A 88 1.58 -2.48 2.61
CA MET A 88 1.53 -1.07 2.94
C MET A 88 0.38 -0.39 2.19
N VAL A 89 -0.41 0.38 2.91
CA VAL A 89 -1.52 1.16 2.37
C VAL A 89 -1.34 2.64 2.67
N ARG A 90 -1.75 3.47 1.72
CA ARG A 90 -1.83 4.93 1.89
C ARG A 90 -3.07 5.44 1.18
N LYS A 91 -3.99 6.05 1.93
CA LYS A 91 -5.17 6.73 1.39
C LYS A 91 -4.77 8.12 0.93
N SER A 92 -5.19 8.49 -0.27
CA SER A 92 -5.06 9.85 -0.79
C SER A 92 -6.37 10.61 -0.61
N ASN A 93 -6.28 11.93 -0.53
CA ASN A 93 -7.44 12.82 -0.60
C ASN A 93 -7.59 13.48 -1.98
N GLY A 94 -6.79 13.04 -2.96
CA GLY A 94 -6.81 13.53 -4.34
C GLY A 94 -6.15 14.89 -4.56
N GLN A 95 -5.61 15.54 -3.53
CA GLN A 95 -4.92 16.82 -3.66
C GLN A 95 -3.41 16.61 -3.90
N MET A 96 -2.83 17.40 -4.80
CA MET A 96 -1.37 17.40 -5.05
C MET A 96 -0.58 18.02 -3.90
N VAL A 97 -1.21 18.94 -3.18
CA VAL A 97 -0.66 19.62 -2.01
C VAL A 97 -1.74 19.63 -0.96
N GLN A 98 -1.45 19.12 0.22
CA GLN A 98 -2.42 19.04 1.31
C GLN A 98 -1.77 19.41 2.65
N PRO A 99 -2.51 20.11 3.53
CA PRO A 99 -2.12 20.23 4.92
C PRO A 99 -2.28 18.87 5.61
N THR A 100 -1.22 18.39 6.25
CA THR A 100 -1.26 17.19 7.08
C THR A 100 -0.66 17.47 8.45
N ILE A 101 -0.86 16.55 9.39
CA ILE A 101 -0.25 16.61 10.72
C ILE A 101 0.85 15.56 10.77
N GLY A 102 2.09 16.03 10.91
CA GLY A 102 3.30 15.21 11.04
C GLY A 102 3.58 14.86 12.49
N GLY A 103 4.52 13.94 12.71
CA GLY A 103 4.97 13.55 14.05
C GLY A 103 3.93 12.76 14.87
N THR A 104 2.84 12.33 14.25
CA THR A 104 1.83 11.48 14.89
C THR A 104 2.05 10.01 14.52
N PRO A 105 1.95 9.09 15.49
CA PRO A 105 2.02 7.67 15.18
C PRO A 105 0.81 7.20 14.39
N VAL A 106 1.00 6.89 13.12
CA VAL A 106 -0.09 6.39 12.26
C VAL A 106 -0.37 4.90 12.45
N ASN A 107 0.58 4.13 12.99
CA ASN A 107 0.46 2.68 13.21
C ASN A 107 0.36 2.26 14.69
N GLY A 108 0.15 3.21 15.62
CA GLY A 108 -0.10 2.90 17.04
C GLY A 108 1.11 2.92 17.99
N ASN A 109 2.26 3.47 17.57
CA ASN A 109 3.43 3.59 18.46
C ASN A 109 3.53 5.01 19.05
N PRO A 110 3.09 5.32 20.28
CA PRO A 110 3.33 6.64 20.88
C PRO A 110 4.83 7.01 20.78
N PRO A 111 5.19 8.28 20.51
CA PRO A 111 6.57 8.72 20.63
C PRO A 111 7.00 8.48 22.07
N ILE A 112 8.03 7.66 22.28
CA ILE A 112 8.71 7.54 23.57
C ILE A 112 9.47 8.84 23.84
N ASN A 113 8.74 9.87 24.26
CA ASN A 113 9.31 11.00 24.96
C ASN A 113 9.05 10.79 26.45
N GLY A 114 10.12 10.55 27.20
CA GLY A 114 10.08 10.54 28.65
C GLY A 114 9.56 11.88 29.16
N GLY A 115 8.47 11.83 29.92
CA GLY A 115 7.96 13.00 30.63
C GLY A 115 6.44 13.15 30.61
N SER A 116 5.81 12.57 31.63
CA SER A 116 4.68 13.17 32.36
C SER A 116 3.26 13.12 31.75
N THR A 117 2.49 12.20 32.33
CA THR A 117 1.19 12.42 32.99
C THR A 117 -0.10 12.59 32.14
N SER A 118 -1.03 11.67 32.44
CA SER A 118 -2.49 11.71 32.26
C SER A 118 -3.08 11.61 30.84
N SER A 119 -3.38 10.38 30.41
CA SER A 119 -4.47 10.11 29.46
C SER A 119 -5.72 9.69 30.24
N PRO A 120 -6.91 10.31 30.05
CA PRO A 120 -8.14 9.72 30.52
C PRO A 120 -8.53 8.58 29.59
N THR A 121 -8.51 7.38 30.16
CA THR A 121 -9.10 6.14 29.67
C THR A 121 -10.50 6.34 29.09
N GLN A 122 -10.76 5.87 27.86
CA GLN A 122 -11.92 5.02 27.53
C GLN A 122 -11.58 4.05 26.38
N THR A 123 -11.19 2.84 26.78
CA THR A 123 -11.58 1.51 26.28
C THR A 123 -11.71 1.26 24.76
N THR A 124 -10.62 0.79 24.16
CA THR A 124 -10.62 -0.42 23.31
C THR A 124 -9.22 -1.03 23.41
N THR A 125 -9.10 -2.12 24.17
CA THR A 125 -7.83 -2.78 24.46
C THR A 125 -7.25 -3.39 23.19
N ARG A 126 -6.26 -2.70 22.60
CA ARG A 126 -5.27 -3.31 21.70
C ARG A 126 -3.91 -3.10 22.35
N ALA A 127 -3.43 -4.11 23.07
CA ALA A 127 -2.08 -4.12 23.62
C ALA A 127 -1.11 -4.38 22.46
N GLY A 128 -0.37 -3.35 22.03
CA GLY A 128 0.58 -3.42 20.93
C GLY A 128 1.96 -3.87 21.41
N GLY A 129 2.49 -4.92 20.78
CA GLY A 129 3.90 -5.31 20.82
C GLY A 129 4.76 -4.38 19.94
N HIS A 130 6.03 -4.31 20.30
CA HIS A 130 6.99 -3.25 19.95
C HIS A 130 7.76 -3.61 18.67
N TRP A 131 8.03 -2.61 17.82
CA TRP A 131 9.03 -2.70 16.74
C TRP A 131 9.97 -1.50 16.84
N GLY A 132 11.27 -1.78 16.96
CA GLY A 132 12.20 -1.00 17.78
C GLY A 132 13.02 0.08 17.08
N THR A 133 13.52 1.01 17.89
CA THR A 133 14.92 1.44 17.94
C THR A 133 15.22 1.68 19.42
N SER A 134 15.95 0.77 20.06
CA SER A 134 16.46 0.99 21.43
C SER A 134 17.60 1.99 21.36
N ALA A 135 17.29 3.28 21.52
CA ALA A 135 18.32 4.24 21.89
C ALA A 135 18.74 3.94 23.33
N ILE A 136 20.03 3.66 23.53
CA ILE A 136 20.64 3.52 24.84
C ILE A 136 20.38 4.84 25.61
N PRO A 137 19.66 4.82 26.74
CA PRO A 137 19.39 6.04 27.50
C PRO A 137 20.63 6.38 28.33
N ASN A 138 21.53 7.22 27.78
CA ASN A 138 22.48 8.13 28.47
C ASN A 138 23.75 8.40 27.63
N ASP A 139 23.63 8.83 26.38
CA ASP A 139 24.76 9.48 25.68
C ASP A 139 24.60 11.02 25.74
N PRO A 140 25.44 11.73 26.51
CA PRO A 140 25.37 13.19 26.64
C PRO A 140 25.86 13.97 25.40
N SER A 141 26.19 13.31 24.28
CA SER A 141 26.66 14.00 23.06
C SER A 141 25.55 14.40 22.07
N SER A 142 24.28 14.13 22.36
CA SER A 142 23.15 14.41 21.45
C SER A 142 22.61 15.84 21.61
N THR A 143 23.28 16.82 20.99
CA THR A 143 22.68 18.17 20.81
C THR A 143 21.71 18.15 19.63
N GLY A 144 20.41 18.30 19.90
CA GLY A 144 19.39 18.57 18.88
C GLY A 144 18.17 17.65 18.89
N SER A 145 17.47 17.47 20.02
CA SER A 145 16.17 16.81 20.03
C SER A 145 15.09 17.78 19.53
N GLN A 146 14.77 17.68 18.22
CA GLN A 146 13.53 18.23 17.67
C GLN A 146 12.33 17.63 18.41
N SER A 147 11.38 18.48 18.79
CA SER A 147 10.21 18.11 19.59
C SER A 147 9.37 17.04 18.88
N ALA A 148 9.25 15.84 19.46
CA ALA A 148 8.40 14.76 18.94
C ALA A 148 6.92 14.94 19.33
N GLY A 149 6.35 16.08 18.97
CA GLY A 149 4.92 16.39 19.10
C GLY A 149 4.25 16.52 17.73
N PRO A 150 2.90 16.48 17.66
CA PRO A 150 2.17 16.74 16.43
C PRO A 150 2.52 18.14 15.89
N TYR A 151 2.88 18.24 14.62
CA TYR A 151 3.17 19.53 13.98
C TYR A 151 2.43 19.68 12.64
N PRO A 152 1.91 20.88 12.32
CA PRO A 152 1.38 21.16 10.99
C PRO A 152 2.48 20.99 9.94
N GLN A 153 2.19 20.28 8.86
CA GLN A 153 3.09 20.12 7.72
C GLN A 153 2.30 20.25 6.41
N ILE A 154 3.00 20.56 5.33
CA ILE A 154 2.44 20.53 3.98
C ILE A 154 3.08 19.35 3.26
N GLU A 155 2.24 18.43 2.79
CA GLU A 155 2.70 17.28 2.02
C GLU A 155 2.34 17.48 0.54
N ALA A 156 3.37 17.47 -0.31
CA ALA A 156 3.20 17.27 -1.73
C ALA A 156 2.95 15.78 -1.96
N GLY A 157 1.67 15.41 -2.04
CA GLY A 157 1.22 14.03 -1.92
C GLY A 157 0.97 13.35 -3.27
N ALA A 158 1.09 12.01 -3.27
CA ALA A 158 0.53 11.21 -4.34
C ALA A 158 -1.00 11.39 -4.37
N THR A 159 -1.56 11.86 -5.48
CA THR A 159 -3.01 12.08 -5.66
C THR A 159 -3.82 10.79 -5.77
N GLN A 160 -3.20 9.66 -5.45
CA GLN A 160 -3.73 8.32 -5.67
C GLN A 160 -3.55 7.48 -4.41
N ASP A 161 -4.56 6.68 -4.12
CA ASP A 161 -4.45 5.66 -3.09
C ASP A 161 -3.42 4.63 -3.55
N THR A 162 -2.64 4.12 -2.60
CA THR A 162 -1.52 3.24 -2.87
C THR A 162 -1.64 1.96 -2.04
N PHE A 163 -1.40 0.83 -2.71
CA PHE A 163 -1.38 -0.51 -2.16
C PHE A 163 -0.07 -1.17 -2.62
N VAL A 164 0.80 -1.51 -1.69
CA VAL A 164 2.13 -2.05 -1.99
C VAL A 164 2.34 -3.34 -1.23
N VAL A 165 2.78 -4.36 -1.94
CA VAL A 165 3.09 -5.68 -1.38
C VAL A 165 4.61 -5.82 -1.29
N TYR A 166 5.07 -6.00 -0.07
CA TYR A 166 6.43 -6.38 0.27
C TYR A 166 6.43 -7.84 0.73
N ARG A 167 7.60 -8.48 0.62
CA ARG A 167 7.83 -9.77 1.28
C ARG A 167 7.77 -9.56 2.80
N GLY A 168 7.54 -10.60 3.56
CA GLY A 168 7.88 -10.64 4.98
C GLY A 168 9.28 -11.20 5.16
N ASN A 169 9.87 -10.95 6.32
CA ASN A 169 11.08 -11.63 6.76
C ASN A 169 10.83 -12.17 8.18
N LYS A 170 10.59 -13.48 8.27
CA LYS A 170 10.34 -14.16 9.54
C LYS A 170 11.63 -14.49 10.29
N ASP A 171 12.76 -14.49 9.60
CA ASP A 171 14.06 -14.89 10.14
C ASP A 171 14.78 -13.72 10.82
N ASP A 172 14.43 -12.48 10.46
CA ASP A 172 14.99 -11.26 11.05
C ASP A 172 13.88 -10.38 11.68
N PRO A 173 13.72 -10.41 13.01
CA PRO A 173 12.73 -9.58 13.71
C PRO A 173 12.96 -8.07 13.60
N HIS A 174 14.16 -7.61 13.24
CA HIS A 174 14.49 -6.19 13.11
C HIS A 174 14.41 -5.69 11.67
N TRP A 175 14.10 -6.57 10.73
CA TRP A 175 14.05 -6.26 9.31
C TRP A 175 12.86 -5.34 9.00
N ASN A 176 13.08 -4.20 8.36
CA ASN A 176 12.00 -3.30 7.95
C ASN A 176 11.53 -3.59 6.50
N PRO A 177 10.24 -3.89 6.27
CA PRO A 177 9.70 -4.22 4.95
C PRO A 177 9.85 -3.11 3.94
N LEU A 178 9.87 -1.86 4.39
CA LEU A 178 9.91 -0.72 3.49
C LEU A 178 11.29 -0.49 2.89
N ASP A 179 12.35 -1.10 3.45
CA ASP A 179 13.72 -1.04 2.94
C ASP A 179 13.98 -2.10 1.85
N ALA A 180 13.07 -3.06 1.70
CA ALA A 180 13.14 -4.09 0.67
C ALA A 180 12.41 -3.67 -0.62
N PRO A 181 12.78 -4.23 -1.79
CA PRO A 181 12.03 -3.98 -3.02
C PRO A 181 10.61 -4.55 -2.90
N ALA A 182 9.62 -3.74 -3.27
CA ALA A 182 8.25 -4.20 -3.37
C ALA A 182 8.13 -5.27 -4.44
N VAL A 183 7.41 -6.34 -4.12
CA VAL A 183 7.06 -7.39 -5.09
C VAL A 183 6.03 -6.86 -6.06
N TRP A 184 5.08 -6.06 -5.57
CA TRP A 184 4.02 -5.51 -6.39
C TRP A 184 3.51 -4.18 -5.85
N ARG A 185 3.07 -3.31 -6.76
CA ARG A 185 2.54 -1.98 -6.45
C ARG A 185 1.30 -1.72 -7.29
N TYR A 186 0.31 -1.10 -6.67
CA TYR A 186 -0.87 -0.59 -7.33
C TYR A 186 -1.25 0.76 -6.75
N SER A 187 -1.34 1.76 -7.62
CA SER A 187 -1.78 3.11 -7.27
C SER A 187 -2.87 3.56 -8.22
N ARG A 188 -3.98 4.03 -7.66
CA ARG A 188 -5.08 4.64 -8.40
C ARG A 188 -5.92 5.47 -7.45
N LYS A 189 -6.60 6.49 -7.98
CA LYS A 189 -7.70 7.14 -7.27
C LYS A 189 -8.71 6.09 -6.78
N ASP A 190 -9.14 6.20 -5.53
CA ASP A 190 -10.13 5.33 -4.91
C ASP A 190 -9.76 3.84 -4.87
N ALA A 191 -8.48 3.49 -4.99
CA ALA A 191 -8.02 2.10 -4.94
C ALA A 191 -8.32 1.42 -3.59
N LEU A 192 -8.46 2.21 -2.52
CA LEU A 192 -8.77 1.75 -1.17
C LEU A 192 -10.18 2.13 -0.72
N ALA A 193 -11.06 2.50 -1.66
CA ALA A 193 -12.42 2.89 -1.33
C ALA A 193 -13.27 1.68 -0.91
N SER A 194 -13.86 1.78 0.29
CA SER A 194 -14.87 0.86 0.80
C SER A 194 -16.18 0.94 -0.02
N PRO A 195 -16.97 -0.15 -0.12
CA PRO A 195 -16.73 -1.48 0.44
C PRO A 195 -15.95 -2.42 -0.50
N ALA A 196 -15.75 -2.04 -1.76
CA ALA A 196 -15.20 -2.92 -2.78
C ALA A 196 -13.67 -3.10 -2.70
N VAL A 197 -12.96 -2.12 -2.12
CA VAL A 197 -11.50 -2.07 -2.00
C VAL A 197 -10.78 -2.54 -3.29
N PRO A 198 -10.88 -1.77 -4.39
CA PRO A 198 -10.44 -2.22 -5.72
C PRO A 198 -9.02 -2.78 -5.81
N ALA A 199 -8.09 -2.28 -4.97
CA ALA A 199 -6.72 -2.79 -4.92
C ALA A 199 -6.65 -4.28 -4.55
N VAL A 200 -7.49 -4.75 -3.61
CA VAL A 200 -7.53 -6.16 -3.19
C VAL A 200 -8.06 -7.04 -4.32
N GLU A 201 -9.08 -6.58 -5.05
CA GLU A 201 -9.61 -7.30 -6.21
C GLU A 201 -8.60 -7.42 -7.36
N VAL A 202 -7.83 -6.36 -7.62
CA VAL A 202 -6.75 -6.41 -8.61
C VAL A 202 -5.66 -7.38 -8.16
N PHE A 203 -5.28 -7.36 -6.88
CA PHE A 203 -4.28 -8.27 -6.34
C PHE A 203 -4.75 -9.73 -6.39
N ARG A 204 -6.02 -10.00 -6.07
CA ARG A 204 -6.65 -11.31 -6.19
C ARG A 204 -6.59 -11.86 -7.61
N LYS A 205 -6.92 -11.04 -8.61
CA LYS A 205 -6.84 -11.42 -10.02
C LYS A 205 -5.41 -11.72 -10.44
N LEU A 206 -4.45 -10.92 -9.97
CA LEU A 206 -3.04 -11.10 -10.26
C LEU A 206 -2.51 -12.43 -9.71
N ILE A 207 -2.88 -12.80 -8.48
CA ILE A 207 -2.53 -14.09 -7.88
C ILE A 207 -3.13 -15.23 -8.71
N ALA A 208 -4.43 -15.18 -9.02
CA ALA A 208 -5.08 -16.24 -9.79
C ALA A 208 -4.48 -16.39 -11.21
N GLU A 209 -4.12 -15.29 -11.87
CA GLU A 209 -3.45 -15.34 -13.17
C GLU A 209 -2.05 -15.95 -13.06
N SER A 210 -1.29 -15.57 -12.03
CA SER A 210 0.05 -16.08 -11.79
C SER A 210 0.06 -17.58 -11.45
N GLU A 211 -0.89 -18.04 -10.62
CA GLU A 211 -1.09 -19.46 -10.29
C GLU A 211 -1.45 -20.28 -11.55
N LYS A 212 -2.34 -19.76 -12.40
CA LYS A 212 -2.70 -20.42 -13.67
C LYS A 212 -1.51 -20.54 -14.61
N GLN A 213 -0.66 -19.51 -14.68
CA GLN A 213 0.53 -19.53 -15.52
C GLN A 213 1.59 -20.51 -14.99
N LEU A 214 1.80 -20.56 -13.68
CA LEU A 214 2.68 -21.55 -13.05
C LEU A 214 2.20 -22.98 -13.35
N ALA A 215 0.90 -23.25 -13.25
CA ALA A 215 0.34 -24.56 -13.58
C ALA A 215 0.45 -24.93 -15.08
N SER A 216 0.52 -23.93 -15.96
CA SER A 216 0.65 -24.13 -17.41
C SER A 216 2.10 -24.28 -17.88
N ASN A 217 3.07 -23.95 -17.02
CA ASN A 217 4.51 -24.04 -17.30
C ASN A 217 5.24 -24.54 -16.03
N PRO A 218 5.07 -25.85 -15.71
CA PRO A 218 5.50 -26.46 -14.44
C PRO A 218 7.02 -26.55 -14.27
#